data_AF-A0A4Y2AKY2-F1
#
_entry.id   AF-A0A4Y2AKY2-F1
#
_cell.length_a   1.000
_cell.length_b   1.000
_cell.length_c   1.000
_cell.angle_alpha   90.00
_cell.angle_beta   90.00
_cell.angle_gamma   90.00
#
_symmetry.space_group_name_H-M   'P 1'
#
loop_
_entity.id
_entity.type
_entity.pdbx_description
1 polymer ?
#
loop_
_entity_poly.entity_id
_entity_poly.type
_entity_poly.pdbx_seq_one_letter_code
_entity_poly.pdbx_strand_id
1 'polypeptide(L)'
;MILDGIFKGNDEQIKKYRHLLHPRLKVDRNGNAVVPKYFYVPTLCIDAERREPGSQKRIPSEEGDADNLFLMGQALYIMSELLVDGLLHINELDPIRRYLPSYNRP
;
A
#
# COMPACT_ATOMS: atom_id res chain seq x y z
N MET A 1 -3.03 2.13 -8.36
CA MET A 1 -2.43 1.29 -7.28
C MET A 1 -1.23 0.53 -7.85
N ILE A 2 -0.27 0.10 -7.02
CA ILE A 2 0.94 -0.60 -7.48
C ILE A 2 0.59 -1.91 -8.19
N LEU A 3 -0.21 -2.78 -7.55
CA LEU A 3 -0.69 -4.04 -8.15
C LEU A 3 -1.38 -3.81 -9.50
N ASP A 4 -2.31 -2.86 -9.60
CA ASP A 4 -2.97 -2.53 -10.87
C ASP A 4 -1.96 -2.11 -11.97
N GLY A 5 -0.90 -1.41 -11.59
CA GLY A 5 0.19 -1.07 -12.51
C GLY A 5 0.93 -2.32 -13.00
N ILE A 6 1.21 -3.27 -12.10
CA ILE A 6 1.86 -4.56 -12.43
C ILE A 6 1.00 -5.36 -13.42
N PHE A 7 -0.29 -5.57 -13.10
CA PHE A 7 -1.20 -6.34 -13.96
C PHE A 7 -1.38 -5.73 -15.36
N LYS A 8 -1.21 -4.40 -15.49
CA LYS A 8 -1.31 -3.68 -16.77
C LYS A 8 0.03 -3.44 -17.47
N GLY A 9 1.16 -3.80 -16.84
CA GLY A 9 2.49 -3.46 -17.33
C GLY A 9 2.76 -1.94 -17.41
N ASN A 10 2.17 -1.15 -16.50
CA ASN A 10 2.33 0.30 -16.47
C ASN A 10 3.38 0.73 -15.42
N ASP A 11 4.63 0.85 -15.87
CA ASP A 11 5.77 1.19 -15.02
C ASP A 11 5.70 2.60 -14.42
N GLU A 12 5.14 3.57 -15.15
CA GLU A 12 4.97 4.93 -14.64
C GLU A 12 4.03 4.95 -13.43
N GLN A 13 2.94 4.19 -13.52
CA GLN A 13 1.99 4.03 -12.44
C GLN A 13 2.65 3.38 -11.21
N ILE A 14 3.45 2.32 -11.42
CA ILE A 14 4.20 1.63 -10.34
C ILE A 14 5.13 2.63 -9.64
N LYS A 15 5.98 3.32 -10.40
CA LYS A 15 6.95 4.30 -9.87
C LYS A 15 6.27 5.42 -9.09
N LYS A 16 5.20 5.99 -9.65
CA LYS A 16 4.41 7.06 -9.02
C LYS A 16 3.87 6.62 -7.66
N TYR A 17 3.24 5.45 -7.59
CA TYR A 17 2.63 5.00 -6.34
C TYR A 17 3.66 4.51 -5.31
N ARG A 18 4.79 3.90 -5.72
CA ARG A 18 5.90 3.60 -4.81
C ARG A 18 6.47 4.88 -4.19
N HIS A 19 6.72 5.92 -5.00
CA HIS A 19 7.22 7.20 -4.52
C HIS A 19 6.26 7.87 -3.51
N LEU A 20 4.95 7.81 -3.78
CA LEU A 20 3.95 8.34 -2.84
C LEU A 20 3.82 7.49 -1.56
N LEU A 21 4.01 6.18 -1.64
CA LEU A 21 3.85 5.29 -0.50
C LEU A 21 5.05 5.35 0.46
N HIS A 22 6.28 5.37 -0.06
CA HIS A 22 7.50 5.30 0.72
C HIS A 22 7.56 6.24 1.95
N PRO A 23 7.25 7.56 1.85
CA PRO A 23 7.31 8.46 3.00
C PRO A 23 6.19 8.22 4.05
N ARG A 24 5.22 7.36 3.76
CA ARG A 24 4.09 7.02 4.65
C ARG A 24 4.32 5.71 5.40
N LEU A 25 5.36 4.96 5.07
CA LEU A 25 5.73 3.73 5.76
C LEU A 25 6.41 4.06 7.08
N LYS A 26 6.11 3.28 8.12
CA LYS A 26 6.90 3.25 9.35
C LYS A 26 8.10 2.32 9.17
N VAL A 27 9.04 2.41 10.10
CA VAL A 27 10.21 1.54 10.15
C VAL A 27 10.22 0.82 11.50
N ASP A 28 10.34 -0.50 11.49
CA ASP A 28 10.47 -1.29 12.72
C ASP A 28 11.88 -1.19 13.34
N ARG A 29 12.09 -1.89 14.46
CA ARG A 29 13.40 -1.92 15.15
C ARG A 29 14.53 -2.55 14.32
N ASN A 30 14.17 -3.33 13.32
CA ASN A 30 15.10 -4.04 12.44
C ASN A 30 15.34 -3.30 11.10
N GLY A 31 14.69 -2.14 10.89
CA GLY A 31 14.79 -1.38 9.65
C GLY A 31 13.78 -1.79 8.57
N ASN A 32 12.84 -2.69 8.85
CA ASN A 32 11.83 -3.12 7.88
C ASN A 32 10.68 -2.11 7.77
N ALA A 33 10.15 -1.98 6.56
CA ALA A 33 8.98 -1.15 6.30
C ALA A 33 7.70 -1.77 6.88
N VAL A 34 6.96 -0.97 7.65
CA VAL A 34 5.67 -1.34 8.24
C VAL A 34 4.57 -0.42 7.72
N VAL A 35 3.47 -1.00 7.27
CA VAL A 35 2.34 -0.26 6.67
C VAL A 35 1.32 0.10 7.76
N PRO A 36 1.06 1.39 8.04
CA PRO A 36 -0.03 1.80 8.91
C PRO A 36 -1.39 1.42 8.34
N LYS A 37 -2.34 1.05 9.20
CA LYS A 37 -3.70 0.70 8.75
C LYS A 37 -4.46 1.90 8.18
N TYR A 38 -4.35 3.07 8.81
CA TYR A 38 -4.97 4.30 8.34
C TYR A 38 -4.23 5.55 8.86
N PHE A 39 -4.64 6.71 8.35
CA PHE A 39 -4.15 8.02 8.78
C PHE A 39 -5.33 8.86 9.26
N TYR A 40 -5.18 9.53 10.42
CA TYR A 40 -6.26 10.32 11.03
C TYR A 40 -5.78 11.73 11.43
N VAL A 41 -6.74 12.65 11.59
CA VAL A 41 -6.48 14.02 12.06
C VAL A 41 -6.52 14.02 13.59
N PRO A 42 -5.51 14.55 14.29
CA PRO A 42 -5.53 14.66 15.75
C PRO A 42 -6.75 15.44 16.26
N THR A 43 -7.28 15.07 17.43
CA THR A 43 -8.50 15.68 18.00
C THR A 43 -8.40 17.20 18.12
N LEU A 44 -7.22 17.71 18.51
CA LEU A 44 -6.94 19.14 18.65
C LEU A 44 -7.03 19.92 17.32
N CYS A 45 -6.94 19.23 16.18
CA CYS A 45 -6.93 19.81 14.84
C CYS A 45 -8.27 19.63 14.10
N ILE A 46 -9.26 18.95 14.69
CA ILE A 46 -10.52 18.62 14.01
C ILE A 46 -11.28 19.88 13.58
N ASP A 47 -11.36 20.90 14.45
CA ASP A 47 -12.10 22.12 14.12
C ASP A 47 -11.44 22.92 12.99
N ALA A 48 -10.10 22.88 12.89
CA ALA A 48 -9.37 23.50 11.79
C ALA A 48 -9.60 22.75 10.46
N GLU A 49 -9.53 21.41 10.47
CA GLU A 49 -9.84 20.58 9.30
C GLU A 49 -11.30 20.77 8.83
N ARG A 50 -12.25 20.98 9.76
CA ARG A 50 -13.66 21.25 9.40
C ARG A 50 -13.86 22.58 8.70
N ARG A 51 -13.09 23.61 9.07
CA ARG A 51 -13.13 24.92 8.42
C ARG A 51 -12.47 24.88 7.04
N GLU A 52 -11.35 24.18 6.92
CA GLU A 52 -10.60 24.04 5.67
C GLU A 52 -10.15 22.58 5.48
N PRO A 53 -10.92 21.77 4.72
CA PRO A 53 -10.61 20.36 4.50
C PRO A 53 -9.24 20.14 3.83
N GLY A 54 -8.46 19.20 4.35
CA GLY A 54 -7.12 18.88 3.84
C GLY A 54 -5.99 19.75 4.40
N SER A 55 -6.30 20.75 5.24
CA SER A 55 -5.31 21.66 5.83
C SER A 55 -4.44 20.99 6.90
N GLN A 56 -4.97 19.97 7.59
CA GLN A 56 -4.29 19.38 8.75
C GLN A 56 -3.45 18.16 8.38
N LYS A 57 -2.27 18.06 8.99
CA LYS A 57 -1.41 16.89 8.88
C LYS A 57 -2.09 15.69 9.55
N ARG A 58 -2.14 14.57 8.83
CA ARG A 58 -2.63 13.31 9.37
C ARG A 58 -1.49 12.49 9.96
N ILE A 59 -1.78 11.80 11.05
CA ILE A 59 -0.86 10.92 11.75
C ILE A 59 -1.25 9.46 11.50
N PRO A 60 -0.27 8.54 11.42
CA PRO A 60 -0.55 7.13 11.21
C PRO A 60 -1.22 6.51 12.45
N SER A 61 -2.04 5.48 12.24
CA SER A 61 -2.64 4.68 13.31
C SER A 61 -1.60 3.93 14.14
N GLU A 62 -1.97 3.58 15.37
CA GLU A 62 -1.22 2.63 16.20
C GLU A 62 -1.31 1.19 15.65
N GLU A 63 -2.43 0.84 15.00
CA GLU A 63 -2.51 -0.38 14.19
C GLU A 63 -1.65 -0.25 12.91
N GLY A 64 -0.86 -1.28 12.62
CA GLY A 64 0.22 -1.18 11.62
C GLY A 64 1.48 -0.57 12.22
N ASP A 65 1.90 -1.10 13.37
CA ASP A 65 3.19 -0.84 14.01
C ASP A 65 3.94 -2.17 14.27
N ALA A 66 5.19 -2.11 14.72
CA ALA A 66 6.04 -3.29 14.93
C ALA A 66 5.42 -4.31 15.89
N ASP A 67 4.75 -3.84 16.94
CA ASP A 67 4.11 -4.69 17.96
C ASP A 67 2.64 -5.04 17.62
N ASN A 68 2.05 -4.41 16.59
CA ASN A 68 0.65 -4.59 16.20
C ASN A 68 0.48 -4.43 14.68
N LEU A 69 0.86 -5.46 13.92
CA LEU A 69 0.88 -5.43 12.46
C LEU A 69 -0.53 -5.46 11.84
N PHE A 70 -0.76 -4.56 10.88
CA PHE A 70 -1.91 -4.67 9.99
C PHE A 70 -1.62 -5.69 8.89
N LEU A 71 -1.87 -6.97 9.19
CA LEU A 71 -1.46 -8.11 8.37
C LEU A 71 -1.89 -8.00 6.90
N MET A 72 -3.13 -7.58 6.63
CA MET A 72 -3.63 -7.47 5.25
C MET A 72 -2.84 -6.41 4.44
N GLY A 73 -2.65 -5.22 5.01
CA GLY A 73 -1.87 -4.17 4.35
C GLY A 73 -0.40 -4.55 4.18
N GLN A 74 0.18 -5.20 5.20
CA GLN A 74 1.55 -5.67 5.17
C GLN A 74 1.75 -6.76 4.12
N ALA A 75 0.83 -7.74 4.03
CA ALA A 75 0.87 -8.79 3.02
C ALA A 75 0.77 -8.22 1.61
N LEU A 76 -0.14 -7.27 1.37
CA LEU A 76 -0.28 -6.60 0.08
C LEU A 76 0.97 -5.80 -0.30
N TYR A 77 1.62 -5.14 0.67
CA TYR A 77 2.88 -4.44 0.44
C TYR A 77 4.01 -5.40 0.04
N ILE A 78 4.22 -6.47 0.82
CA ILE A 78 5.25 -7.47 0.53
C ILE A 78 5.01 -8.10 -0.85
N MET A 79 3.77 -8.52 -1.15
CA MET A 79 3.44 -9.07 -2.46
C MET A 79 3.72 -8.08 -3.59
N SER A 80 3.41 -6.78 -3.40
CA SER A 80 3.68 -5.75 -4.39
C SER A 80 5.18 -5.60 -4.64
N GLU A 81 6.00 -5.57 -3.60
CA GLU A 81 7.46 -5.44 -3.75
C GLU A 81 8.08 -6.69 -4.40
N LEU A 82 7.66 -7.90 -4.01
CA LEU A 82 8.11 -9.15 -4.65
C LEU A 82 7.79 -9.19 -6.15
N LEU A 83 6.62 -8.72 -6.55
CA LEU A 83 6.22 -8.63 -7.96
C LEU A 83 7.03 -7.56 -8.72
N VAL A 84 7.30 -6.41 -8.10
CA VAL A 84 8.09 -5.33 -8.73
C VAL A 84 9.55 -5.75 -8.90
N ASP A 85 10.12 -6.44 -7.92
CA ASP A 85 11.50 -6.91 -7.95
C ASP A 85 11.67 -8.20 -8.78
N GLY A 86 10.57 -8.74 -9.33
CA GLY A 86 10.58 -9.95 -10.17
C GLY A 86 10.87 -11.25 -9.43
N LEU A 87 10.79 -11.23 -8.10
CA LEU A 87 10.95 -12.41 -7.24
C LEU A 87 9.70 -13.30 -7.22
N LEU A 88 8.56 -12.73 -7.59
CA LEU A 88 7.29 -13.43 -7.75
C LEU A 88 6.75 -13.14 -9.14
N HIS A 89 6.31 -14.17 -9.86
CA HIS A 89 5.63 -14.00 -11.13
C HIS A 89 4.11 -13.88 -10.95
N ILE A 90 3.44 -13.09 -11.78
CA ILE A 90 1.99 -12.85 -11.70
C ILE A 90 1.16 -14.13 -11.80
N ASN A 91 1.64 -15.12 -12.56
CA ASN A 91 0.99 -16.43 -12.72
C ASN A 91 1.09 -17.29 -11.44
N GLU A 92 2.04 -17.03 -10.56
CA GLU A 92 2.15 -17.73 -9.27
C GLU A 92 1.14 -17.17 -8.27
N LEU A 93 0.80 -15.88 -8.39
CA LEU A 93 -0.21 -15.23 -7.55
C LEU A 93 -1.65 -15.53 -8.02
N ASP A 94 -1.90 -15.52 -9.34
CA ASP A 94 -3.21 -15.81 -9.93
C ASP A 94 -3.09 -16.87 -11.05
N PRO A 95 -3.02 -18.17 -10.68
CA PRO A 95 -2.82 -19.26 -11.64
C PRO A 95 -3.94 -19.38 -12.68
N ILE A 96 -5.15 -18.98 -12.33
CA ILE A 96 -6.36 -19.07 -13.17
C ILE A 96 -6.71 -17.75 -13.85
N ARG A 97 -5.83 -16.75 -13.76
CA ARG A 97 -5.91 -15.47 -14.48
C ARG A 97 -7.26 -14.78 -14.33
N ARG A 98 -7.82 -14.76 -13.11
CA ARG A 98 -9.06 -14.03 -12.80
C ARG A 98 -8.97 -12.53 -13.10
N TYR A 99 -7.76 -11.96 -13.12
CA TYR A 99 -7.55 -10.59 -13.57
C TYR A 99 -7.93 -10.35 -15.05
N LEU A 100 -8.06 -11.42 -15.85
CA LEU A 100 -8.54 -11.36 -17.22
C LEU A 100 -10.06 -11.62 -17.33
N PRO A 101 -10.69 -11.14 -18.42
CA PRO A 101 -12.06 -11.50 -18.76
C PRO A 101 -12.24 -13.03 -18.85
N SER A 102 -13.45 -13.53 -18.59
CA SER A 102 -13.74 -14.97 -18.55
C SER A 102 -13.31 -15.75 -19.79
N TYR A 103 -13.38 -15.14 -20.98
CA TYR A 103 -13.00 -15.76 -22.25
C TYR A 103 -11.47 -15.87 -22.45
N ASN A 104 -10.66 -15.19 -21.64
CA ASN A 104 -9.19 -15.24 -21.67
C ASN A 104 -8.59 -16.08 -20.52
N ARG A 105 -9.44 -16.77 -19.75
CA ARG A 105 -9.02 -17.65 -18.65
C ARG A 105 -8.72 -19.05 -19.20
N PRO A 106 -7.74 -19.77 -18.62
CA PRO A 106 -7.46 -21.17 -18.98
C PRO A 106 -8.63 -22.10 -18.64
#